data_AF-A0A9E3RPJ9-F1
#
_entry.id   AF-A0A9E3RPJ9-F1
#
_cell.length_a   1.000
_cell.length_b   1.000
_cell.length_c   1.000
_cell.angle_alpha   90.00
_cell.angle_beta   90.00
_cell.angle_gamma   90.00
#
_symmetry.space_group_name_H-M   'P 1'
#
loop_
_entity.id
_entity.type
_entity.pdbx_description
1 polymer ?
#
loop_
_entity_poly.entity_id
_entity_poly.type
_entity_poly.pdbx_seq_one_letter_code
_entity_poly.pdbx_strand_id
1 'polypeptide(L)'
;DYMIKVKPKAKASGKGKTKAASGKKGKGKRGRAARVPKCSVSSYMTADGVQRFSVSGTPPANSTRSFTFEIKNPPLIVAGVLYRSLKANGIQIRGGVKTGTKPQNAKQLTEFSRPLFDLVSIVNKNSDNYIAEHVMKIVGANCCGNDKCNINAYKTVSSIMDSANIPLDGCMLYDGSGLSRKNKTSAATQVNLLRNINSQPYNGVFYNTMAIAGVDGTLHRRMKNTNAAGNVHAKTGTHSNVSALSGYVRTKDGERIAFSMIWNGWSVGVYKQLENLIAIQLAEFSYTGGTVPAPVLKY
;
A
#
# COMPACT_ATOMS: atom_id res chain seq x y z
N ASP A 1 0.28 8.21 7.27
CA ASP A 1 1.51 7.93 8.06
C ASP A 1 2.36 9.17 8.21
N TYR A 2 2.68 9.58 9.44
CA TYR A 2 3.67 10.61 9.70
C TYR A 2 5.04 9.94 9.94
N MET A 3 6.06 10.30 9.14
CA MET A 3 7.43 9.86 9.37
C MET A 3 8.18 10.83 10.28
N ILE A 4 8.71 10.33 11.39
CA ILE A 4 9.63 11.10 12.24
C ILE A 4 11.06 10.74 11.88
N LYS A 5 11.81 11.71 11.34
CA LYS A 5 13.24 11.58 11.05
C LYS A 5 14.05 12.16 12.20
N VAL A 6 14.79 11.32 12.91
CA VAL A 6 15.72 11.76 13.96
C VAL A 6 17.11 11.91 13.34
N LYS A 7 17.63 13.14 13.24
CA LYS A 7 19.00 13.40 12.76
C LYS A 7 19.98 13.44 13.94
N PRO A 8 21.20 12.90 13.80
CA PRO A 8 22.21 12.99 14.84
C PRO A 8 22.72 14.43 15.01
N LYS A 9 23.09 14.81 16.24
CA LYS A 9 23.90 16.03 16.49
C LYS A 9 25.29 15.83 15.84
N ALA A 10 25.72 16.81 15.05
CA ALA A 10 27.08 16.84 14.51
C ALA A 10 28.10 16.84 15.67
N LYS A 11 29.12 15.98 15.60
CA LYS A 11 30.25 16.04 16.55
C LYS A 11 31.10 17.27 16.22
N ALA A 12 31.37 18.10 17.23
CA ALA A 12 32.37 19.15 17.15
C ALA A 12 33.74 18.54 16.82
N SER A 13 34.41 19.09 15.81
CA SER A 13 35.74 18.71 15.37
C SER A 13 36.80 19.18 16.37
N GLY A 14 37.37 18.25 17.14
CA GLY A 14 38.58 18.48 17.92
C GLY A 14 39.77 17.78 17.29
N LYS A 15 40.71 18.55 16.72
CA LYS A 15 42.06 18.11 16.32
C LYS A 15 42.92 17.84 17.57
N GLY A 16 43.77 16.80 17.56
CA GLY A 16 44.83 16.70 18.57
C GLY A 16 45.57 15.36 18.71
N LYS A 17 46.56 15.16 17.83
CA LYS A 17 47.88 14.49 17.96
C LYS A 17 48.06 13.07 18.58
N THR A 18 48.99 12.39 17.91
CA THR A 18 49.70 11.12 18.08
C THR A 18 50.40 10.89 19.43
N LYS A 19 50.50 9.61 19.85
CA LYS A 19 51.77 8.92 20.19
C LYS A 19 51.58 7.40 20.31
N ALA A 20 52.55 6.66 19.79
CA ALA A 20 52.68 5.21 19.89
C ALA A 20 53.37 4.79 21.19
N ALA A 21 52.99 3.64 21.75
CA ALA A 21 53.85 2.83 22.61
C ALA A 21 53.35 1.37 22.65
N SER A 22 54.27 0.46 22.39
CA SER A 22 54.19 -1.00 22.49
C SER A 22 54.06 -1.48 23.94
N GLY A 23 53.29 -2.53 24.21
CA GLY A 23 53.34 -3.21 25.51
C GLY A 23 52.29 -4.31 25.74
N LYS A 24 52.78 -5.56 25.72
CA LYS A 24 52.31 -6.79 26.41
C LYS A 24 50.80 -7.10 26.54
N LYS A 25 50.43 -8.24 25.96
CA LYS A 25 49.18 -9.00 26.18
C LYS A 25 48.94 -9.27 27.68
N GLY A 26 47.92 -8.63 28.24
CA GLY A 26 47.25 -9.05 29.47
C GLY A 26 45.80 -9.42 29.16
N LYS A 27 45.36 -10.64 29.51
CA LYS A 27 43.95 -11.06 29.43
C LYS A 27 43.13 -10.30 30.47
N GLY A 28 42.71 -9.08 30.14
CA GLY A 28 41.76 -8.29 30.92
C GLY A 28 40.32 -8.68 30.63
N LYS A 29 39.53 -8.92 31.68
CA LYS A 29 38.07 -9.16 31.64
C LYS A 29 37.41 -8.12 30.73
N ARG A 30 36.76 -8.56 29.64
CA ARG A 30 35.94 -7.70 28.78
C ARG A 30 34.79 -7.12 29.61
N GLY A 31 34.92 -5.88 30.05
CA GLY A 31 33.80 -5.10 30.58
C GLY A 31 32.68 -5.07 29.53
N ARG A 32 31.45 -5.40 29.94
CA ARG A 32 30.27 -5.23 29.09
C ARG A 32 30.25 -3.77 28.64
N ALA A 33 30.45 -3.52 27.34
CA ALA A 33 30.25 -2.21 26.76
C ALA A 33 28.83 -1.74 27.12
N ALA A 34 28.74 -0.54 27.72
CA ALA A 34 27.46 0.09 28.04
C ALA A 34 26.59 0.08 26.78
N ARG A 35 25.45 -0.59 26.88
CA ARG A 35 24.52 -0.77 25.76
C ARG A 35 24.01 0.62 25.36
N VAL A 36 24.50 1.16 24.24
CA VAL A 36 24.01 2.45 23.70
C VAL A 36 22.48 2.37 23.65
N PRO A 37 21.73 3.31 24.27
CA PRO A 37 20.29 3.26 24.27
C PRO A 37 19.79 3.25 22.82
N LYS A 38 19.14 2.15 22.42
CA LYS A 38 18.52 2.04 21.10
C LYS A 38 17.55 3.22 20.96
N CYS A 39 17.69 4.00 19.89
CA CYS A 39 16.71 5.03 19.54
C CYS A 39 15.31 4.41 19.58
N SER A 40 14.42 4.99 20.36
CA SER A 40 13.05 4.53 20.54
C SER A 40 12.09 5.72 20.40
N VAL A 41 10.91 5.43 19.89
CA VAL A 41 9.84 6.42 19.78
C VAL A 41 8.58 5.79 20.37
N SER A 42 7.88 6.53 21.24
CA SER A 42 6.56 6.17 21.75
C SER A 42 5.55 7.24 21.36
N SER A 43 4.26 6.90 21.33
CA SER A 43 3.20 7.87 21.05
C SER A 43 2.03 7.79 22.03
N TYR A 44 1.49 8.95 22.38
CA TYR A 44 0.35 9.11 23.26
C TYR A 44 -0.55 10.26 22.78
N MET A 45 -1.84 10.19 23.10
CA MET A 45 -2.80 11.25 22.79
C MET A 45 -2.91 12.22 23.97
N THR A 46 -2.89 13.51 23.70
CA THR A 46 -3.26 14.55 24.67
C THR A 46 -4.75 14.85 24.63
N ALA A 47 -5.27 15.47 25.69
CA ALA A 47 -6.69 15.78 25.82
C ALA A 47 -7.21 16.77 24.75
N ASP A 48 -6.35 17.63 24.22
CA ASP A 48 -6.63 18.55 23.10
C ASP A 48 -6.50 17.90 21.72
N GLY A 49 -6.32 16.57 21.66
CA GLY A 49 -6.38 15.82 20.41
C GLY A 49 -5.09 15.76 19.61
N VAL A 50 -3.95 16.02 20.26
CA VAL A 50 -2.64 15.93 19.63
C VAL A 50 -2.03 14.56 19.92
N GLN A 51 -1.67 13.82 18.87
CA GLN A 51 -0.78 12.66 19.04
C GLN A 51 0.64 13.17 19.22
N ARG A 52 1.16 13.07 20.44
CA ARG A 52 2.55 13.41 20.76
C ARG A 52 3.44 12.20 20.60
N PHE A 53 4.66 12.46 20.15
CA PHE A 53 5.70 11.45 19.99
C PHE A 53 6.85 11.78 20.93
N SER A 54 7.19 10.85 21.83
CA SER A 54 8.36 10.95 22.67
C SER A 54 9.49 10.18 22.03
N VAL A 55 10.57 10.87 21.67
CA VAL A 55 11.76 10.29 21.05
C VAL A 55 12.86 10.23 22.11
N SER A 56 13.45 9.05 22.30
CA SER A 56 14.55 8.86 23.24
C SER A 56 15.69 8.03 22.64
N GLY A 57 16.87 8.12 23.24
CA GLY A 57 18.08 7.43 22.77
C GLY A 57 18.81 8.16 21.64
N THR A 58 19.82 7.50 21.06
CA THR A 58 20.68 8.11 20.04
C THR A 58 20.91 7.11 18.91
N PRO A 59 20.57 7.44 17.64
CA PRO A 59 20.92 6.58 16.52
C PRO A 59 22.45 6.57 16.31
N PRO A 60 23.03 5.47 15.80
CA PRO A 60 24.43 5.46 15.37
C PRO A 60 24.76 6.63 14.43
N ALA A 61 26.01 7.10 14.46
CA ALA A 61 26.49 8.10 13.53
C ALA A 61 26.23 7.66 12.07
N ASN A 62 25.82 8.61 11.23
CA ASN A 62 25.49 8.38 9.82
C ASN A 62 24.38 7.33 9.57
N SER A 63 23.44 7.17 10.53
CA SER A 63 22.27 6.31 10.35
C SER A 63 20.96 7.08 10.44
N THR A 64 19.97 6.66 9.64
CA THR A 64 18.58 7.12 9.75
C THR A 64 17.74 6.01 10.38
N ARG A 65 16.87 6.39 11.33
CA ARG A 65 15.82 5.52 11.84
C ARG A 65 14.47 6.13 11.49
N SER A 66 13.58 5.27 10.99
CA SER A 66 12.20 5.61 10.67
C SER A 66 11.28 4.77 11.55
N PHE A 67 10.24 5.40 12.06
CA PHE A 67 9.21 4.77 12.86
C PHE A 67 7.85 5.14 12.26
N THR A 68 6.94 4.17 12.21
CA THR A 68 5.57 4.36 11.75
C THR A 68 4.64 4.04 12.91
N PHE A 69 3.62 4.88 13.09
CA PHE A 69 2.63 4.74 14.15
C PHE A 69 1.24 4.86 13.57
N GLU A 70 0.33 4.06 14.13
CA GLU A 70 -1.10 4.22 13.88
C GLU A 70 -1.59 5.56 14.43
N ILE A 71 -2.49 6.19 13.68
CA ILE A 71 -3.21 7.36 14.14
C ILE A 71 -4.37 6.91 15.02
N LYS A 72 -4.27 7.16 16.33
CA LYS A 72 -5.25 6.65 17.32
C LYS A 72 -6.62 7.33 17.25
N ASN A 73 -6.72 8.55 16.71
CA ASN A 73 -7.99 9.25 16.52
C ASN A 73 -7.93 10.15 15.26
N PRO A 74 -8.11 9.59 14.05
CA PRO A 74 -7.96 10.34 12.81
C PRO A 74 -8.84 11.58 12.71
N PRO A 75 -10.16 11.54 13.05
CA PRO A 75 -11.01 12.73 13.00
C PRO A 75 -10.47 13.88 13.85
N LEU A 76 -10.02 13.58 15.06
CA LEU A 76 -9.52 14.58 15.99
C LEU A 76 -8.17 15.16 15.52
N ILE A 77 -7.28 14.33 14.97
CA ILE A 77 -6.01 14.80 14.39
C ILE A 77 -6.26 15.72 13.20
N VAL A 78 -7.16 15.35 12.28
CA VAL A 78 -7.51 16.18 11.11
C VAL A 78 -8.06 17.52 11.56
N ALA A 79 -8.99 17.52 12.52
CA ALA A 79 -9.55 18.75 13.07
C ALA A 79 -8.47 19.61 13.77
N GLY A 80 -7.52 18.99 14.46
CA GLY A 80 -6.38 19.69 15.08
C GLY A 80 -5.41 20.30 14.06
N VAL A 81 -5.14 19.62 12.95
CA VAL A 81 -4.33 20.16 11.84
C VAL A 81 -5.04 21.34 11.18
N LEU A 82 -6.35 21.23 10.93
CA LEU A 82 -7.15 22.33 10.38
C LEU A 82 -7.15 23.53 11.32
N TYR A 83 -7.41 23.33 12.61
CA TYR A 83 -7.39 24.40 13.63
C TYR A 83 -6.08 25.19 13.62
N ARG A 84 -4.93 24.49 13.61
CA ARG A 84 -3.61 25.13 13.56
C ARG A 84 -3.38 25.88 12.26
N SER A 85 -3.81 25.31 11.13
CA SER A 85 -3.67 25.93 9.82
C SER A 85 -4.48 27.22 9.72
N LEU A 86 -5.72 27.23 10.24
CA LEU A 86 -6.56 28.43 10.29
C LEU A 86 -5.92 29.52 11.16
N LYS A 87 -5.44 29.18 12.36
CA LYS A 87 -4.75 30.13 13.24
C LYS A 87 -3.47 30.71 12.62
N ALA A 88 -2.67 29.87 11.96
CA ALA A 88 -1.45 30.31 11.28
C ALA A 88 -1.74 31.29 10.13
N ASN A 89 -2.96 31.25 9.56
CA ASN A 89 -3.43 32.18 8.53
C ASN A 89 -4.26 33.34 9.11
N GLY A 90 -4.12 33.64 10.42
CA GLY A 90 -4.75 34.80 11.06
C GLY A 90 -6.23 34.63 11.44
N ILE A 91 -6.82 33.45 11.23
CA ILE A 91 -8.22 33.20 11.59
C ILE A 91 -8.31 32.90 13.09
N GLN A 92 -8.96 33.79 13.84
CA GLN A 92 -9.17 33.63 15.27
C GLN A 92 -10.26 32.60 15.56
N ILE A 93 -9.93 31.59 16.37
CA ILE A 93 -10.88 30.58 16.85
C ILE A 93 -10.92 30.65 18.38
N ARG A 94 -12.09 31.00 18.93
CA ARG A 94 -12.32 31.18 20.38
C ARG A 94 -12.50 29.85 21.13
N GLY A 95 -12.88 28.78 20.44
CA GLY A 95 -13.09 27.44 21.01
C GLY A 95 -11.92 26.47 20.82
N GLY A 96 -12.09 25.25 21.35
CA GLY A 96 -11.19 24.12 21.16
C GLY A 96 -11.63 23.15 20.06
N VAL A 97 -10.85 22.10 19.86
CA VAL A 97 -11.12 21.03 18.88
C VAL A 97 -11.75 19.83 19.57
N LYS A 98 -12.84 19.30 19.02
CA LYS A 98 -13.50 18.08 19.49
C LYS A 98 -14.17 17.34 18.33
N THR A 99 -14.50 16.07 18.55
CA THR A 99 -15.38 15.31 17.66
C THR A 99 -16.85 15.63 17.94
N GLY A 100 -17.73 15.44 16.95
CA GLY A 100 -19.16 15.65 17.08
C GLY A 100 -19.92 15.40 15.79
N THR A 101 -21.25 15.39 15.89
CA THR A 101 -22.14 15.28 14.74
C THR A 101 -22.38 16.65 14.12
N LYS A 102 -22.38 16.74 12.79
CA LYS A 102 -22.71 17.96 12.06
C LYS A 102 -24.16 18.40 12.39
N PRO A 103 -24.42 19.62 12.88
CA PRO A 103 -25.78 20.13 13.05
C PRO A 103 -26.53 20.21 11.73
N GLN A 104 -27.86 20.04 11.74
CA GLN A 104 -28.68 20.07 10.53
C GLN A 104 -28.67 21.43 9.82
N ASN A 105 -28.55 22.52 10.58
CA ASN A 105 -28.50 23.89 10.07
C ASN A 105 -27.08 24.37 9.72
N ALA A 106 -26.09 23.48 9.69
CA ALA A 106 -24.72 23.86 9.34
C ALA A 106 -24.61 24.25 7.85
N LYS A 107 -24.11 25.46 7.57
CA LYS A 107 -23.79 25.90 6.21
C LYS A 107 -22.44 25.35 5.76
N GLN A 108 -22.39 24.68 4.61
CA GLN A 108 -21.12 24.26 4.00
C GLN A 108 -20.34 25.49 3.52
N LEU A 109 -19.11 25.65 4.00
CA LEU A 109 -18.22 26.72 3.57
C LEU A 109 -17.32 26.29 2.42
N THR A 110 -16.84 25.05 2.46
CA THR A 110 -15.94 24.49 1.47
C THR A 110 -15.99 22.96 1.54
N GLU A 111 -15.49 22.31 0.50
CA GLU A 111 -15.33 20.86 0.39
C GLU A 111 -13.99 20.55 -0.28
N PHE A 112 -13.35 19.47 0.16
CA PHE A 112 -12.16 18.92 -0.48
C PHE A 112 -12.43 17.46 -0.77
N SER A 113 -12.20 17.06 -2.00
CA SER A 113 -12.36 15.67 -2.44
C SER A 113 -11.08 15.16 -3.08
N ARG A 114 -10.98 13.84 -3.17
CA ARG A 114 -9.90 13.16 -3.88
C ARG A 114 -10.53 12.16 -4.86
N PRO A 115 -10.04 12.06 -6.11
CA PRO A 115 -10.51 11.04 -7.03
C PRO A 115 -10.35 9.64 -6.44
N LEU A 116 -11.36 8.79 -6.58
CA LEU A 116 -11.33 7.42 -6.05
C LEU A 116 -10.15 6.62 -6.63
N PHE A 117 -9.83 6.84 -7.92
CA PHE A 117 -8.72 6.16 -8.59
C PHE A 117 -7.34 6.50 -8.00
N ASP A 118 -7.17 7.63 -7.31
CA ASP A 118 -5.94 7.89 -6.56
C ASP A 118 -5.77 6.89 -5.40
N LEU A 119 -6.87 6.60 -4.70
CA LEU A 119 -6.88 5.63 -3.60
C LEU A 119 -6.68 4.22 -4.16
N VAL A 120 -7.36 3.89 -5.26
CA VAL A 120 -7.19 2.59 -5.94
C VAL A 120 -5.76 2.41 -6.45
N SER A 121 -5.11 3.47 -6.94
CA SER A 121 -3.69 3.44 -7.33
C SER A 121 -2.77 3.10 -6.16
N ILE A 122 -3.01 3.68 -4.98
CA ILE A 122 -2.28 3.33 -3.76
C ILE A 122 -2.52 1.85 -3.39
N VAL A 123 -3.78 1.40 -3.43
CA VAL A 123 -4.15 0.00 -3.14
C VAL A 123 -3.47 -0.95 -4.12
N ASN A 124 -3.53 -0.68 -5.42
CA ASN A 124 -3.07 -1.61 -6.43
C ASN A 124 -1.54 -1.63 -6.58
N LYS A 125 -0.88 -0.45 -6.55
CA LYS A 125 0.58 -0.39 -6.64
C LYS A 125 1.28 -0.83 -5.36
N ASN A 126 0.81 -0.37 -4.20
CA ASN A 126 1.51 -0.56 -2.92
C ASN A 126 0.91 -1.68 -2.06
N SER A 127 -0.26 -2.21 -2.42
CA SER A 127 -1.00 -3.18 -1.60
C SER A 127 -1.33 -2.63 -0.21
N ASP A 128 -1.73 -1.36 -0.14
CA ASP A 128 -2.05 -0.71 1.13
C ASP A 128 -3.37 -1.23 1.70
N ASN A 129 -3.27 -2.04 2.75
CA ASN A 129 -4.41 -2.68 3.39
C ASN A 129 -5.36 -1.66 4.04
N TYR A 130 -4.81 -0.60 4.65
CA TYR A 130 -5.62 0.39 5.35
C TYR A 130 -6.51 1.15 4.37
N ILE A 131 -5.94 1.58 3.23
CA ILE A 131 -6.71 2.25 2.18
C ILE A 131 -7.70 1.27 1.51
N ALA A 132 -7.34 0.00 1.33
CA ALA A 132 -8.26 -0.99 0.76
C ALA A 132 -9.53 -1.18 1.62
N GLU A 133 -9.40 -1.27 2.95
CA GLU A 133 -10.56 -1.31 3.85
C GLU A 133 -11.42 -0.04 3.77
N HIS A 134 -10.79 1.13 3.61
CA HIS A 134 -11.53 2.38 3.46
C HIS A 134 -12.25 2.48 2.11
N VAL A 135 -11.62 2.04 1.03
CA VAL A 135 -12.27 1.96 -0.30
C VAL A 135 -13.49 1.05 -0.23
N MET A 136 -13.39 -0.12 0.41
CA MET A 136 -14.54 -1.00 0.64
C MET A 136 -15.64 -0.29 1.44
N LYS A 137 -15.31 0.38 2.55
CA LYS A 137 -16.29 1.15 3.33
C LYS A 137 -16.93 2.29 2.55
N ILE A 138 -16.18 2.98 1.69
CA ILE A 138 -16.70 4.04 0.82
C ILE A 138 -17.78 3.47 -0.11
N VAL A 139 -17.56 2.28 -0.69
CA VAL A 139 -18.57 1.59 -1.51
C VAL A 139 -19.85 1.35 -0.71
N GLY A 140 -19.73 0.78 0.49
CA GLY A 140 -20.89 0.53 1.34
C GLY A 140 -21.61 1.81 1.78
N ALA A 141 -20.85 2.85 2.13
CA ALA A 141 -21.39 4.15 2.52
C ALA A 141 -22.16 4.82 1.37
N ASN A 142 -21.60 4.76 0.15
CA ASN A 142 -22.19 5.36 -1.03
C ASN A 142 -23.48 4.67 -1.48
N CYS A 143 -23.54 3.34 -1.36
CA CYS A 143 -24.69 2.57 -1.85
C CYS A 143 -25.83 2.41 -0.85
N CYS A 144 -25.54 2.42 0.45
CA CYS A 144 -26.56 2.09 1.47
C CYS A 144 -26.55 3.00 2.69
N GLY A 145 -25.71 4.05 2.72
CA GLY A 145 -25.59 4.95 3.86
C GLY A 145 -24.42 4.61 4.79
N ASN A 146 -24.10 5.57 5.67
CA ASN A 146 -22.87 5.57 6.48
C ASN A 146 -22.93 4.70 7.75
N ASP A 147 -23.85 3.73 7.80
CA ASP A 147 -23.94 2.71 8.83
C ASP A 147 -23.55 1.34 8.26
N LYS A 148 -23.02 0.44 9.11
CA LYS A 148 -22.69 -0.95 8.73
C LYS A 148 -21.92 -1.09 7.40
N CYS A 149 -21.05 -0.13 7.07
CA CYS A 149 -20.48 0.02 5.73
C CYS A 149 -19.79 -1.23 5.19
N ASN A 150 -19.19 -2.07 6.04
CA ASN A 150 -18.60 -3.35 5.61
C ASN A 150 -19.65 -4.33 5.06
N ILE A 151 -20.79 -4.46 5.74
CA ILE A 151 -21.89 -5.35 5.35
C ILE A 151 -22.53 -4.83 4.06
N ASN A 152 -22.73 -3.51 3.99
CA ASN A 152 -23.30 -2.86 2.82
C ASN A 152 -22.38 -3.00 1.60
N ALA A 153 -21.08 -2.80 1.78
CA ALA A 153 -20.09 -2.99 0.73
C ALA A 153 -20.08 -4.41 0.19
N TYR A 154 -20.16 -5.42 1.06
CA TYR A 154 -20.27 -6.82 0.64
C TYR A 154 -21.50 -7.05 -0.24
N LYS A 155 -22.68 -6.60 0.21
CA LYS A 155 -23.93 -6.74 -0.56
C LYS A 155 -23.83 -6.06 -1.92
N THR A 156 -23.29 -4.85 -1.95
CA THR A 156 -23.06 -4.10 -3.19
C THR A 156 -22.12 -4.83 -4.13
N VAL A 157 -20.96 -5.30 -3.65
CA VAL A 157 -20.00 -6.03 -4.48
C VAL A 157 -20.62 -7.31 -5.02
N SER A 158 -21.29 -8.10 -4.19
CA SER A 158 -21.96 -9.33 -4.64
C SER A 158 -23.01 -9.05 -5.72
N SER A 159 -23.82 -8.00 -5.56
CA SER A 159 -24.82 -7.59 -6.56
C SER A 159 -24.19 -7.11 -7.88
N ILE A 160 -23.05 -6.41 -7.81
CA ILE A 160 -22.31 -5.99 -9.01
C ILE A 160 -21.72 -7.21 -9.74
N MET A 161 -21.13 -8.15 -9.00
CA MET A 161 -20.56 -9.36 -9.58
C MET A 161 -21.62 -10.24 -10.24
N ASP A 162 -22.79 -10.37 -9.60
CA ASP A 162 -23.95 -11.10 -10.13
C ASP A 162 -24.51 -10.44 -11.40
N SER A 163 -24.74 -9.12 -11.37
CA SER A 163 -25.21 -8.39 -12.57
C SER A 163 -24.21 -8.40 -13.73
N ALA A 164 -22.92 -8.60 -13.44
CA ALA A 164 -21.87 -8.80 -14.42
C ALA A 164 -21.69 -10.25 -14.88
N ASN A 165 -22.52 -11.19 -14.40
CA ASN A 165 -22.41 -12.64 -14.62
C ASN A 165 -21.02 -13.20 -14.25
N ILE A 166 -20.39 -12.67 -13.20
CA ILE A 166 -19.11 -13.14 -12.70
C ILE A 166 -19.35 -14.25 -11.67
N PRO A 167 -18.84 -15.47 -11.88
CA PRO A 167 -19.10 -16.59 -10.98
C PRO A 167 -18.48 -16.34 -9.61
N LEU A 168 -19.28 -16.52 -8.56
CA LEU A 168 -18.90 -16.38 -7.15
C LEU A 168 -18.90 -17.71 -6.38
N ASP A 169 -19.02 -18.85 -7.07
CA ASP A 169 -19.04 -20.16 -6.43
C ASP A 169 -17.79 -20.38 -5.56
N GLY A 170 -18.02 -20.68 -4.28
CA GLY A 170 -16.95 -20.86 -3.30
C GLY A 170 -16.16 -19.59 -2.93
N CYS A 171 -16.55 -18.42 -3.46
CA CYS A 171 -15.93 -17.14 -3.12
C CYS A 171 -16.53 -16.58 -1.82
N MET A 172 -15.69 -15.88 -1.05
CA MET A 172 -16.08 -15.23 0.19
C MET A 172 -15.29 -13.92 0.33
N LEU A 173 -15.99 -12.81 0.44
CA LEU A 173 -15.40 -11.50 0.70
C LEU A 173 -15.66 -11.10 2.15
N TYR A 174 -14.61 -11.08 2.96
CA TYR A 174 -14.67 -10.77 4.39
C TYR A 174 -14.14 -9.37 4.71
N ASP A 175 -13.10 -8.94 3.99
CA ASP A 175 -12.49 -7.63 4.13
C ASP A 175 -12.00 -7.09 2.77
N GLY A 176 -11.69 -5.79 2.71
CA GLY A 176 -11.31 -5.13 1.45
C GLY A 176 -9.85 -5.35 1.06
N SER A 177 -9.00 -5.64 2.04
CA SER A 177 -7.55 -5.76 1.86
C SER A 177 -7.07 -7.15 1.46
N GLY A 178 -7.86 -8.19 1.72
CA GLY A 178 -7.41 -9.58 1.57
C GLY A 178 -6.57 -10.08 2.74
N LEU A 179 -6.52 -9.35 3.87
CA LEU A 179 -5.76 -9.76 5.06
C LEU A 179 -6.42 -10.93 5.79
N SER A 180 -7.75 -10.95 5.84
CA SER A 180 -8.51 -12.00 6.48
C SER A 180 -8.28 -13.34 5.78
N ARG A 181 -7.95 -14.36 6.59
CA ARG A 181 -7.84 -15.76 6.15
C ARG A 181 -9.17 -16.36 5.70
N LYS A 182 -10.28 -15.68 5.97
CA LYS A 182 -11.63 -16.09 5.57
C LYS A 182 -11.94 -15.71 4.12
N ASN A 183 -11.17 -14.79 3.53
CA ASN A 183 -11.36 -14.45 2.12
C ASN A 183 -11.10 -15.68 1.24
N LYS A 184 -11.99 -15.91 0.28
CA LYS A 184 -11.88 -16.97 -0.72
C LYS A 184 -12.21 -16.41 -2.08
N THR A 185 -11.44 -16.80 -3.09
CA THR A 185 -11.73 -16.48 -4.48
C THR A 185 -11.17 -17.59 -5.37
N SER A 186 -11.57 -17.60 -6.65
CA SER A 186 -11.04 -18.52 -7.65
C SER A 186 -10.30 -17.77 -8.75
N ALA A 187 -9.38 -18.44 -9.45
CA ALA A 187 -8.72 -17.86 -10.61
C ALA A 187 -9.74 -17.50 -11.71
N ALA A 188 -10.79 -18.32 -11.88
CA ALA A 188 -11.88 -18.06 -12.82
C ALA A 188 -12.64 -16.77 -12.48
N THR A 189 -13.00 -16.55 -11.21
CA THR A 189 -13.65 -15.31 -10.75
C THR A 189 -12.78 -14.09 -11.04
N GLN A 190 -11.48 -14.15 -10.74
CA GLN A 190 -10.56 -13.04 -10.97
C GLN A 190 -10.36 -12.74 -12.46
N VAL A 191 -10.23 -13.76 -13.31
CA VAL A 191 -10.12 -13.56 -14.76
C VAL A 191 -11.40 -12.96 -15.33
N ASN A 192 -12.59 -13.44 -14.92
CA ASN A 192 -13.85 -12.88 -15.38
C ASN A 192 -14.04 -11.43 -14.91
N LEU A 193 -13.65 -11.10 -13.67
CA LEU A 193 -13.64 -9.72 -13.19
C LEU A 193 -12.71 -8.83 -14.02
N LEU A 194 -11.47 -9.26 -14.29
CA LEU A 194 -10.53 -8.51 -15.13
C LEU A 194 -11.05 -8.34 -16.56
N ARG A 195 -11.71 -9.37 -17.14
CA ARG A 195 -12.34 -9.27 -18.45
C ARG A 195 -13.49 -8.27 -18.45
N ASN A 196 -14.35 -8.32 -17.44
CA ASN A 196 -15.44 -7.35 -17.27
C ASN A 196 -14.89 -5.93 -17.15
N ILE A 197 -13.90 -5.67 -16.30
CA ILE A 197 -13.27 -4.35 -16.16
C ILE A 197 -12.69 -3.86 -17.50
N ASN A 198 -12.09 -4.75 -18.29
CA ASN A 198 -11.49 -4.37 -19.57
C ASN A 198 -12.52 -3.88 -20.59
N SER A 199 -13.81 -4.26 -20.48
CA SER A 199 -14.89 -3.76 -21.32
C SER A 199 -15.55 -2.48 -20.81
N GLN A 200 -15.12 -1.95 -19.66
CA GLN A 200 -15.72 -0.76 -19.06
C GLN A 200 -15.07 0.54 -19.58
N PRO A 201 -15.81 1.67 -19.62
CA PRO A 201 -15.27 2.97 -20.03
C PRO A 201 -14.07 3.43 -19.17
N TYR A 202 -14.03 3.00 -17.91
CA TYR A 202 -12.97 3.35 -16.96
C TYR A 202 -11.73 2.45 -17.02
N ASN A 203 -11.68 1.46 -17.93
CA ASN A 203 -10.57 0.51 -18.05
C ASN A 203 -9.20 1.19 -18.10
N GLY A 204 -9.03 2.22 -18.94
CA GLY A 204 -7.73 2.90 -19.09
C GLY A 204 -7.20 3.44 -17.78
N VAL A 205 -8.07 4.06 -16.97
CA VAL A 205 -7.70 4.60 -15.65
C VAL A 205 -7.41 3.46 -14.68
N PHE A 206 -8.26 2.43 -14.63
CA PHE A 206 -8.05 1.26 -13.76
C PHE A 206 -6.73 0.54 -14.09
N TYR A 207 -6.45 0.28 -15.36
CA TYR A 207 -5.24 -0.40 -15.83
C TYR A 207 -3.96 0.32 -15.35
N ASN A 208 -3.98 1.66 -15.33
CA ASN A 208 -2.85 2.47 -14.87
C ASN A 208 -2.65 2.44 -13.34
N THR A 209 -3.65 1.98 -12.58
CA THR A 209 -3.51 1.78 -11.12
C THR A 209 -2.71 0.53 -10.78
N MET A 210 -2.59 -0.44 -11.69
CA MET A 210 -1.91 -1.72 -11.44
C MET A 210 -0.39 -1.51 -11.27
N ALA A 211 0.26 -2.40 -10.52
CA ALA A 211 1.73 -2.40 -10.45
C ALA A 211 2.31 -2.91 -11.77
N ILE A 212 3.40 -2.28 -12.23
CA ILE A 212 4.03 -2.57 -13.51
C ILE A 212 5.32 -3.36 -13.26
N ALA A 213 5.42 -4.52 -13.88
CA ALA A 213 6.60 -5.39 -13.77
C ALA A 213 7.90 -4.67 -14.11
N GLY A 214 8.89 -4.78 -13.22
CA GLY A 214 10.21 -4.16 -13.39
C GLY A 214 10.26 -2.64 -13.21
N VAL A 215 9.11 -1.97 -13.03
CA VAL A 215 8.99 -0.50 -13.03
C VAL A 215 8.57 0.02 -11.66
N ASP A 216 7.38 -0.35 -11.15
CA ASP A 216 6.81 0.26 -9.95
C ASP A 216 6.05 -0.71 -9.03
N GLY A 217 5.57 -0.16 -7.90
CA GLY A 217 4.77 -0.86 -6.93
C GLY A 217 5.41 -2.15 -6.40
N THR A 218 4.59 -3.14 -6.09
CA THR A 218 5.04 -4.45 -5.59
C THR A 218 5.78 -5.29 -6.63
N LEU A 219 5.78 -4.90 -7.91
CA LEU A 219 6.47 -5.59 -8.99
C LEU A 219 7.77 -4.92 -9.44
N HIS A 220 8.17 -3.78 -8.86
CA HIS A 220 9.34 -2.99 -9.29
C HIS A 220 10.67 -3.75 -9.36
N ARG A 221 10.81 -4.88 -8.65
CA ARG A 221 12.01 -5.76 -8.67
C ARG A 221 11.80 -7.08 -9.43
N ARG A 222 10.58 -7.39 -9.85
CA ARG A 222 10.22 -8.66 -10.49
C ARG A 222 10.29 -8.54 -12.00
N MET A 223 10.71 -9.62 -12.66
CA MET A 223 10.71 -9.76 -14.13
C MET A 223 11.49 -8.64 -14.86
N LYS A 224 12.54 -8.09 -14.24
CA LYS A 224 13.43 -7.15 -14.94
C LYS A 224 14.19 -7.86 -16.05
N ASN A 225 14.51 -7.11 -17.10
CA ASN A 225 15.30 -7.59 -18.24
C ASN A 225 14.64 -8.78 -18.97
N THR A 226 13.31 -8.82 -19.01
CA THR A 226 12.53 -9.81 -19.77
C THR A 226 11.41 -9.09 -20.54
N ASN A 227 10.73 -9.79 -21.45
CA ASN A 227 9.60 -9.24 -22.21
C ASN A 227 8.36 -8.92 -21.35
N ALA A 228 8.35 -9.34 -20.07
CA ALA A 228 7.32 -8.97 -19.12
C ALA A 228 7.56 -7.59 -18.47
N ALA A 229 8.80 -7.08 -18.46
CA ALA A 229 9.13 -5.77 -17.89
C ALA A 229 8.41 -4.65 -18.66
N GLY A 230 7.71 -3.75 -17.96
CA GLY A 230 6.91 -2.69 -18.58
C GLY A 230 5.65 -3.17 -19.32
N ASN A 231 5.39 -4.48 -19.36
CA ASN A 231 4.28 -5.10 -20.09
C ASN A 231 3.24 -5.71 -19.13
N VAL A 232 3.70 -6.48 -18.14
CA VAL A 232 2.80 -7.09 -17.15
C VAL A 232 2.33 -6.01 -16.16
N HIS A 233 1.01 -5.82 -16.12
CA HIS A 233 0.30 -4.94 -15.18
C HIS A 233 -0.55 -5.80 -14.27
N ALA A 234 -0.16 -5.96 -13.00
CA ALA A 234 -0.79 -6.93 -12.12
C ALA A 234 -0.83 -6.51 -10.66
N LYS A 235 -1.77 -7.09 -9.93
CA LYS A 235 -1.87 -7.02 -8.47
C LYS A 235 -1.23 -8.26 -7.86
N THR A 236 -0.37 -8.04 -6.86
CA THR A 236 0.21 -9.11 -6.04
C THR A 236 -0.64 -9.40 -4.80
N GLY A 237 -0.68 -10.66 -4.38
CA GLY A 237 -1.12 -11.11 -3.05
C GLY A 237 -0.02 -11.94 -2.38
N THR A 238 0.24 -11.73 -1.09
CA THR A 238 1.21 -12.55 -0.35
C THR A 238 0.84 -12.63 1.12
N HIS A 239 0.74 -13.87 1.61
CA HIS A 239 0.72 -14.22 3.04
C HIS A 239 1.80 -15.27 3.33
N SER A 240 1.93 -15.70 4.58
CA SER A 240 2.88 -16.75 4.98
C SER A 240 2.72 -18.08 4.25
N ASN A 241 1.52 -18.37 3.72
CA ASN A 241 1.18 -19.62 3.04
C ASN A 241 0.29 -19.38 1.80
N VAL A 242 0.34 -18.18 1.22
CA VAL A 242 -0.41 -17.84 0.00
C VAL A 242 0.44 -16.93 -0.87
N SER A 243 0.46 -17.18 -2.17
CA SER A 243 0.98 -16.24 -3.17
C SER A 243 -0.02 -16.13 -4.31
N ALA A 244 -0.22 -14.92 -4.82
CA ALA A 244 -1.08 -14.70 -5.97
C ALA A 244 -0.55 -13.56 -6.85
N LEU A 245 -0.82 -13.68 -8.15
CA LEU A 245 -0.58 -12.65 -9.14
C LEU A 245 -1.70 -12.69 -10.18
N SER A 246 -2.43 -11.59 -10.31
CA SER A 246 -3.55 -11.46 -11.25
C SER A 246 -3.49 -10.12 -11.95
N GLY A 247 -3.75 -10.10 -13.25
CA GLY A 247 -3.68 -8.87 -14.04
C GLY A 247 -3.71 -9.12 -15.53
N TYR A 248 -3.03 -8.24 -16.26
CA TYR A 248 -2.97 -8.27 -17.72
C TYR A 248 -1.53 -8.36 -18.21
N VAL A 249 -1.37 -8.96 -19.39
CA VAL A 249 -0.12 -9.04 -20.13
C VAL A 249 -0.43 -8.95 -21.61
N ARG A 250 0.43 -8.26 -22.37
CA ARG A 250 0.35 -8.25 -23.82
C ARG A 250 1.24 -9.35 -24.39
N THR A 251 0.69 -10.19 -25.26
CA THR A 251 1.42 -11.23 -25.97
C THR A 251 2.34 -10.62 -27.02
N LYS A 252 3.23 -11.44 -27.59
CA LYS A 252 4.07 -11.05 -28.73
C LYS A 252 3.24 -10.66 -29.96
N ASP A 253 2.04 -11.22 -30.08
CA ASP A 253 1.10 -10.91 -31.16
C ASP A 253 0.28 -9.62 -30.90
N GLY A 254 0.51 -8.95 -29.77
CA GLY A 254 -0.16 -7.69 -29.45
C GLY A 254 -1.55 -7.86 -28.81
N GLU A 255 -2.00 -9.08 -28.53
CA GLU A 255 -3.23 -9.35 -27.79
C GLU A 255 -3.03 -9.10 -26.29
N ARG A 256 -4.02 -8.50 -25.62
CA ARG A 256 -4.01 -8.38 -24.15
C ARG A 256 -4.74 -9.57 -23.53
N ILE A 257 -4.00 -10.38 -22.76
CA ILE A 257 -4.53 -11.49 -21.99
C ILE A 257 -4.76 -11.07 -20.54
N ALA A 258 -5.90 -11.45 -19.97
CA ALA A 258 -6.14 -11.42 -18.53
C ALA A 258 -5.75 -12.76 -17.91
N PHE A 259 -5.03 -12.74 -16.79
CA PHE A 259 -4.56 -13.95 -16.10
C PHE A 259 -4.77 -13.86 -14.59
N SER A 260 -4.84 -15.02 -13.94
CA SER A 260 -4.84 -15.11 -12.48
C SER A 260 -4.16 -16.40 -12.03
N MET A 261 -3.18 -16.26 -11.14
CA MET A 261 -2.47 -17.37 -10.50
C MET A 261 -2.66 -17.25 -9.00
N ILE A 262 -3.15 -18.32 -8.36
CA ILE A 262 -3.41 -18.36 -6.91
C ILE A 262 -2.82 -19.66 -6.36
N TRP A 263 -1.88 -19.52 -5.44
CA TRP A 263 -1.16 -20.63 -4.83
C TRP A 263 -1.40 -20.64 -3.33
N ASN A 264 -1.91 -21.75 -2.81
CA ASN A 264 -2.04 -21.99 -1.37
C ASN A 264 -1.02 -23.03 -0.93
N GLY A 265 -0.25 -22.74 0.12
CA GLY A 265 0.82 -23.59 0.63
C GLY A 265 2.02 -22.80 1.12
N TRP A 266 2.96 -23.47 1.80
CA TRP A 266 4.05 -22.81 2.52
C TRP A 266 5.23 -22.39 1.61
N SER A 267 5.25 -22.83 0.35
CA SER A 267 6.35 -22.59 -0.60
C SER A 267 6.23 -21.24 -1.34
N VAL A 268 5.89 -20.17 -0.61
CA VAL A 268 5.59 -18.83 -1.17
C VAL A 268 6.70 -18.30 -2.07
N GLY A 269 7.97 -18.54 -1.72
CA GLY A 269 9.11 -18.13 -2.56
C GLY A 269 9.12 -18.81 -3.93
N VAL A 270 8.82 -20.12 -3.97
CA VAL A 270 8.72 -20.90 -5.21
C VAL A 270 7.53 -20.45 -6.04
N TYR A 271 6.38 -20.21 -5.41
CA TYR A 271 5.19 -19.72 -6.11
C TYR A 271 5.43 -18.38 -6.79
N LYS A 272 6.15 -17.45 -6.15
CA LYS A 272 6.54 -16.18 -6.77
C LYS A 272 7.46 -16.35 -7.98
N GLN A 273 8.33 -17.36 -7.96
CA GLN A 273 9.18 -17.68 -9.11
C GLN A 273 8.33 -18.26 -10.26
N LEU A 274 7.42 -19.17 -9.96
CA LEU A 274 6.48 -19.72 -10.96
C LEU A 274 5.59 -18.63 -11.56
N GLU A 275 5.05 -17.72 -10.74
CA GLU A 275 4.31 -16.55 -11.21
C GLU A 275 5.12 -15.70 -12.20
N ASN A 276 6.41 -15.47 -11.91
CA ASN A 276 7.27 -14.73 -12.83
C ASN A 276 7.48 -15.49 -14.14
N LEU A 277 7.78 -16.79 -14.07
CA LEU A 277 8.03 -17.62 -15.25
C LEU A 277 6.80 -17.67 -16.15
N ILE A 278 5.62 -17.93 -15.58
CA ILE A 278 4.36 -17.95 -16.34
C ILE A 278 4.07 -16.59 -16.96
N ALA A 279 4.23 -15.50 -16.22
CA ALA A 279 3.99 -14.15 -16.76
C ALA A 279 4.97 -13.78 -17.89
N ILE A 280 6.23 -14.22 -17.82
CA ILE A 280 7.22 -14.07 -18.89
C ILE A 280 6.79 -14.88 -20.12
N GLN A 281 6.39 -16.14 -19.93
CA GLN A 281 5.92 -16.99 -21.03
C GLN A 281 4.67 -16.42 -21.70
N LEU A 282 3.72 -15.84 -20.94
CA LEU A 282 2.56 -15.17 -21.52
C LEU A 282 2.94 -13.92 -22.33
N ALA A 283 3.97 -13.17 -21.91
CA ALA A 283 4.48 -12.02 -22.66
C ALA A 283 5.19 -12.44 -23.95
N GLU A 284 5.83 -13.61 -23.95
CA GLU A 284 6.55 -14.18 -25.10
C GLU A 284 5.65 -15.00 -26.03
N PHE A 285 4.43 -15.29 -25.58
CA PHE A 285 3.47 -16.13 -26.28
C PHE A 285 3.12 -15.54 -27.66
N SER A 286 3.08 -16.41 -28.66
CA SER A 286 2.61 -16.13 -30.02
C SER A 286 1.84 -17.34 -30.52
N TYR A 287 0.69 -17.11 -31.14
CA TYR A 287 -0.13 -18.13 -31.79
C TYR A 287 0.50 -18.64 -33.09
N THR A 288 1.33 -17.82 -33.74
CA THR A 288 1.85 -18.09 -35.09
C THR A 288 3.34 -18.42 -35.11
N GLY A 289 4.04 -18.30 -33.97
CA GLY A 289 5.48 -18.51 -33.86
C GLY A 289 6.35 -17.41 -34.51
N GLY A 290 5.74 -16.46 -35.21
CA GLY A 290 6.40 -15.34 -35.91
C GLY A 290 6.34 -14.01 -35.15
N THR A 291 7.24 -13.09 -35.47
CA THR A 291 7.25 -11.72 -34.91
C THR A 291 6.12 -10.88 -35.52
N VAL A 292 5.03 -10.65 -34.79
CA VAL A 292 4.08 -9.58 -35.13
C VAL A 292 4.70 -8.24 -34.71
N PRO A 293 4.66 -7.19 -35.55
CA PRO A 293 5.18 -5.88 -35.16
C PRO A 293 4.40 -5.32 -33.96
N ALA A 294 5.12 -4.68 -33.03
CA ALA A 294 4.50 -4.06 -31.87
C ALA A 294 3.40 -3.06 -32.30
N PRO A 295 2.18 -3.12 -31.74
CA PRO A 295 1.13 -2.18 -32.09
C PRO A 295 1.51 -0.77 -31.66
N VAL A 296 1.38 0.18 -32.60
CA VAL A 296 1.57 1.61 -32.37
C VAL A 296 0.52 2.08 -31.36
N LEU A 297 0.95 2.49 -30.18
CA LEU A 297 0.10 3.13 -29.17
C LEU A 297 -0.32 4.51 -29.69
N LYS A 298 -1.59 4.69 -30.02
CA LYS A 298 -2.20 6.03 -30.08
C LYS A 298 -2.79 6.33 -28.71
N TYR A 299 -2.24 7.34 -28.04
CA TYR A 299 -2.78 7.91 -26.79
C TYR A 299 -3.99 8.79 -27.08
#